data_AF-A0A9N8HGN5-F1
#
_entry.id   AF-A0A9N8HGN5-F1
#
_cell.length_a   1.000
_cell.length_b   1.000
_cell.length_c   1.000
_cell.angle_alpha   90.00
_cell.angle_beta   90.00
_cell.angle_gamma   90.00
#
_symmetry.space_group_name_H-M   'P 1'
#
loop_
_entity.id
_entity.type
_entity.pdbx_description
1 polymer ?
#
loop_
_entity_poly.entity_id
_entity_poly.type
_entity_poly.pdbx_seq_one_letter_code
_entity_poly.pdbx_strand_id
1 'polypeptide(L)'
;MAPANLQSFYSTFSASIRSVGTAVTLAAVGVYLHRRECVSSEGKRTLARISQQVTFPLFLFTKICYCNQDWSSEPCPDVTKSLKDVWILLFWPAVVVSIGLLVGYAAAIVSGTPKSQRRSVYAACGFGNSTGLPITLLTVVHANFPETSDLGKIDPTLFLSVYLLLYPVLQWGVGGWLLAPEEEAPEKSAPTETLIRSTQAEEGLTHGHLTHTINRNVLNNRQKETFYMLSRKAIGETDASLYISDADLVHHFAGNVSSESLNGLLPKVHQNCDDDDDYGQAVEFDEGAYPSTTPLSPIMDETEVSMPDGAPHIPIQQEPSETTGLLSNGEQHPYETVMLANTPADHIRDSQRVKARDSMRSIATEYETETFCETCNKVLSRCLQPPVVGALAGIFVAATPLRGVFVDLVDRSSSAPLEWFFDGLYAVGQAAVPINMIILGCNLSASYMTQKASDGKGADSKKSNLLSQKAMISIVIGKMLVMPIIGILLALFLEAYVLDIPSDIDGSFYLVLMIVFITPTANNVMVMVELSGSNTKEGIAQVIALQYACAPLMLSLTMSLVVGIASSWE
;
A
#
# COMPACT_ATOMS: atom_id res chain seq x y z
N MET A 1 -3.52 -21.19 40.78
CA MET A 1 -3.05 -19.95 40.13
C MET A 1 -1.82 -19.46 40.89
N ALA A 2 -0.64 -19.96 40.53
CA ALA A 2 0.62 -19.76 41.23
C ALA A 2 1.69 -19.26 40.20
N PRO A 3 2.85 -18.73 40.62
CA PRO A 3 3.63 -17.68 39.95
C PRO A 3 4.53 -18.16 38.79
N ALA A 4 4.04 -19.06 37.93
CA ALA A 4 4.69 -19.39 36.65
C ALA A 4 4.52 -18.28 35.58
N ASN A 5 3.65 -17.31 35.84
CA ASN A 5 3.18 -16.37 34.82
C ASN A 5 4.15 -15.20 34.55
N LEU A 6 5.04 -14.83 35.48
CA LEU A 6 5.85 -13.62 35.27
C LEU A 6 6.98 -13.84 34.25
N GLN A 7 7.58 -15.03 34.23
CA GLN A 7 8.66 -15.35 33.29
C GLN A 7 8.13 -15.56 31.87
N SER A 8 6.98 -16.23 31.72
CA SER A 8 6.26 -16.37 30.43
C SER A 8 5.71 -15.02 29.94
N PHE A 9 5.19 -14.18 30.85
CA PHE A 9 4.78 -12.82 30.49
C PHE A 9 5.97 -11.98 30.02
N TYR A 10 7.12 -12.08 30.69
CA TYR A 10 8.33 -11.35 30.31
C TYR A 10 8.88 -11.81 28.96
N SER A 11 8.95 -13.12 28.69
CA SER A 11 9.39 -13.63 27.38
C SER A 11 8.46 -13.17 26.26
N THR A 12 7.14 -13.26 26.48
CA THR A 12 6.11 -12.82 25.54
C THR A 12 6.16 -11.32 25.27
N PHE A 13 6.28 -10.51 26.31
CA PHE A 13 6.38 -9.06 26.20
C PHE A 13 7.68 -8.65 25.50
N SER A 14 8.80 -9.29 25.83
CA SER A 14 10.10 -9.08 25.19
C SER A 14 10.05 -9.44 23.70
N ALA A 15 9.47 -10.59 23.34
CA ALA A 15 9.28 -11.01 21.96
C ALA A 15 8.41 -10.01 21.18
N SER A 16 7.34 -9.51 21.80
CA SER A 16 6.45 -8.50 21.22
C SER A 16 7.16 -7.17 20.99
N ILE A 17 7.94 -6.68 21.96
CA ILE A 17 8.75 -5.45 21.80
C ILE A 17 9.79 -5.61 20.71
N ARG A 18 10.51 -6.75 20.67
CA ARG A 18 11.49 -7.02 19.61
C ARG A 18 10.83 -7.02 18.24
N SER A 19 9.69 -7.68 18.13
CA SER A 19 8.89 -7.75 16.91
C SER A 19 8.45 -6.38 16.41
N VAL A 20 7.86 -5.56 17.28
CA VAL A 20 7.46 -4.19 16.95
C VAL A 20 8.68 -3.31 16.67
N GLY A 21 9.76 -3.44 17.44
CA GLY A 21 11.02 -2.70 17.27
C GLY A 21 11.68 -2.96 15.92
N THR A 22 11.67 -4.21 15.44
CA THR A 22 12.14 -4.56 14.10
C THR A 22 11.33 -3.86 13.02
N ALA A 23 10.00 -3.90 13.11
CA ALA A 23 9.13 -3.22 12.16
C ALA A 23 9.36 -1.70 12.15
N VAL A 24 9.49 -1.08 13.32
CA VAL A 24 9.78 0.35 13.47
C VAL A 24 11.14 0.71 12.87
N THR A 25 12.15 -0.13 13.06
CA THR A 25 13.50 0.09 12.52
C THR A 25 13.48 0.06 10.99
N LEU A 26 12.80 -0.93 10.39
CA LEU A 26 12.64 -1.02 8.94
C LEU A 26 11.87 0.19 8.37
N ALA A 27 10.83 0.64 9.06
CA ALA A 27 10.10 1.86 8.68
C ALA A 27 10.96 3.13 8.83
N ALA A 28 11.80 3.22 9.86
CA ALA A 28 12.70 4.35 10.06
C ALA A 28 13.73 4.46 8.92
N VAL A 29 14.20 3.33 8.37
CA VAL A 29 15.06 3.32 7.16
C VAL A 29 14.31 3.96 5.98
N GLY A 30 13.03 3.64 5.77
CA GLY A 30 12.22 4.27 4.73
C GLY A 30 12.04 5.77 4.93
N VAL A 31 11.81 6.21 6.17
CA VAL A 31 11.76 7.65 6.51
C VAL A 31 13.10 8.32 6.17
N TYR A 32 14.22 7.71 6.58
CA TYR A 32 15.56 8.22 6.32
C TYR A 32 15.84 8.37 4.82
N LEU A 33 15.57 7.31 4.04
CA LEU A 33 15.78 7.29 2.59
C LEU A 33 14.94 8.34 1.85
N HIS A 34 13.69 8.54 2.29
CA HIS A 34 12.82 9.58 1.72
C HIS A 34 13.31 11.00 2.08
N ARG A 35 13.72 11.23 3.33
CA ARG A 35 14.23 12.54 3.78
C ARG A 35 15.57 12.93 3.13
N ARG A 36 16.35 11.94 2.71
CA ARG A 36 17.60 12.13 1.96
C ARG A 36 17.39 12.23 0.44
N GLU A 37 16.15 12.18 -0.02
CA GLU A 37 15.79 12.17 -1.45
C GLU A 37 16.37 10.97 -2.23
N CYS A 38 16.96 9.98 -1.54
CA CYS A 38 17.39 8.73 -2.15
C CYS A 38 16.21 7.95 -2.76
N VAL A 39 15.03 8.08 -2.14
CA VAL A 39 13.78 7.53 -2.64
C VAL A 39 12.81 8.68 -2.90
N SER A 40 12.76 9.11 -4.16
CA SER A 40 11.82 10.12 -4.65
C SER A 40 10.37 9.59 -4.67
N SER A 41 9.41 10.45 -5.03
CA SER A 41 8.02 10.03 -5.29
C SER A 41 7.91 8.91 -6.32
N GLU A 42 8.73 8.96 -7.36
CA GLU A 42 8.82 7.89 -8.36
C GLU A 42 9.50 6.63 -7.80
N GLY A 43 10.53 6.80 -6.96
CA GLY A 43 11.18 5.69 -6.26
C GLY A 43 10.19 4.90 -5.39
N LYS A 44 9.34 5.59 -4.62
CA LYS A 44 8.26 4.96 -3.82
C LYS A 44 7.35 4.10 -4.70
N ARG A 45 6.94 4.63 -5.85
CA ARG A 45 6.06 3.94 -6.81
C ARG A 45 6.74 2.70 -7.39
N THR A 46 8.02 2.79 -7.71
CA THR A 46 8.81 1.66 -8.23
C THR A 46 8.97 0.57 -7.18
N LEU A 47 9.32 0.93 -5.94
CA LEU A 47 9.37 -0.02 -4.82
C LEU A 47 8.02 -0.70 -4.58
N ALA A 48 6.92 0.05 -4.63
CA ALA A 48 5.57 -0.51 -4.48
C ALA A 48 5.24 -1.51 -5.60
N ARG A 49 5.63 -1.23 -6.84
CA ARG A 49 5.47 -2.16 -7.97
C ARG A 49 6.28 -3.43 -7.79
N ILE A 50 7.57 -3.31 -7.45
CA ILE A 50 8.44 -4.46 -7.17
C ILE A 50 7.82 -5.31 -6.05
N SER A 51 7.34 -4.65 -4.99
CA SER A 51 6.69 -5.32 -3.87
C SER A 51 5.47 -6.13 -4.32
N GLN A 52 4.52 -5.48 -5.00
CA GLN A 52 3.24 -6.07 -5.39
C GLN A 52 3.34 -7.12 -6.50
N GLN A 53 4.24 -6.92 -7.47
CA GLN A 53 4.34 -7.76 -8.67
C GLN A 53 5.35 -8.89 -8.53
N VAL A 54 6.37 -8.74 -7.67
CA VAL A 54 7.48 -9.68 -7.60
C VAL A 54 7.64 -10.25 -6.20
N THR A 55 8.01 -9.44 -5.21
CA THR A 55 8.47 -9.99 -3.93
C THR A 55 7.32 -10.60 -3.13
N PHE A 56 6.13 -10.01 -3.11
CA PHE A 56 4.98 -10.59 -2.40
C PHE A 56 4.49 -11.92 -3.01
N PRO A 57 4.23 -12.00 -4.33
CA PRO A 57 3.88 -13.28 -4.96
C PRO A 57 4.91 -14.38 -4.68
N LEU A 58 6.20 -14.04 -4.78
CA LEU A 58 7.29 -14.98 -4.49
C LEU A 58 7.36 -15.34 -3.02
N PHE A 59 7.13 -14.39 -2.11
CA PHE A 59 7.03 -14.67 -0.67
C PHE A 59 5.94 -15.68 -0.38
N LEU A 60 4.73 -15.50 -0.92
CA LEU A 60 3.61 -16.42 -0.70
C LEU A 60 3.87 -17.79 -1.35
N PHE A 61 4.34 -17.80 -2.60
CA PHE A 61 4.72 -19.03 -3.30
C PHE A 61 5.72 -19.85 -2.49
N THR A 62 6.83 -19.22 -2.11
CA THR A 62 7.93 -19.90 -1.44
C THR A 62 7.56 -20.33 -0.03
N LYS A 63 6.82 -19.51 0.74
CA LYS A 63 6.36 -19.91 2.08
C LYS A 63 5.42 -21.12 2.07
N ILE A 64 4.56 -21.24 1.06
CA ILE A 64 3.66 -22.39 0.92
C ILE A 64 4.43 -23.65 0.52
N CYS A 65 5.43 -23.52 -0.36
CA CYS A 65 6.24 -24.65 -0.82
C CYS A 65 7.35 -25.06 0.15
N TYR A 66 7.79 -24.14 1.02
CA TYR A 66 9.00 -24.28 1.84
C TYR A 66 8.98 -25.55 2.69
N CYS A 67 10.14 -26.18 2.79
CA CYS A 67 10.42 -27.19 3.80
C CYS A 67 11.82 -26.93 4.33
N ASN A 68 11.98 -27.00 5.66
CA ASN A 68 13.27 -26.77 6.29
C ASN A 68 14.29 -27.81 5.83
N GLN A 69 15.46 -27.37 5.39
CA GLN A 69 16.55 -28.22 4.89
C GLN A 69 17.60 -28.40 6.00
N ASP A 70 17.21 -29.12 7.05
CA ASP A 70 17.96 -29.25 8.30
C ASP A 70 18.59 -30.64 8.49
N TRP A 71 18.63 -31.48 7.44
CA TRP A 71 19.13 -32.86 7.51
C TRP A 71 18.37 -33.73 8.53
N SER A 72 17.17 -33.30 8.93
CA SER A 72 16.31 -34.07 9.83
C SER A 72 15.68 -35.25 9.09
N SER A 73 15.55 -36.37 9.79
CA SER A 73 14.79 -37.53 9.29
C SER A 73 13.27 -37.33 9.36
N GLU A 74 12.81 -36.19 9.89
CA GLU A 74 11.38 -35.90 9.97
C GLU A 74 10.83 -35.50 8.60
N PRO A 75 9.70 -36.10 8.17
CA PRO A 75 9.10 -35.76 6.89
C PRO A 75 8.71 -34.28 6.85
N CYS A 76 8.79 -33.66 5.67
CA CYS A 76 8.30 -32.30 5.48
C CYS A 76 6.82 -32.20 5.90
N PRO A 77 6.40 -31.08 6.53
CA PRO A 77 4.99 -30.86 6.87
C PRO A 77 4.12 -31.00 5.63
N ASP A 78 3.04 -31.80 5.75
CA ASP A 78 2.05 -31.94 4.70
C ASP A 78 1.12 -30.71 4.72
N VAL A 79 1.47 -29.75 3.88
CA VAL A 79 0.72 -28.50 3.70
C VAL A 79 -0.73 -28.77 3.31
N THR A 80 -1.02 -29.86 2.60
CA THR A 80 -2.39 -30.20 2.19
C THR A 80 -3.24 -30.58 3.40
N LYS A 81 -2.66 -31.32 4.34
CA LYS A 81 -3.31 -31.68 5.60
C LYS A 81 -3.57 -30.42 6.44
N SER A 82 -2.54 -29.59 6.64
CA SER A 82 -2.67 -28.33 7.38
C SER A 82 -3.70 -27.38 6.73
N LEU A 83 -3.76 -27.30 5.39
CA LEU A 83 -4.75 -26.49 4.68
C LEU A 83 -6.19 -26.98 4.90
N LYS A 84 -6.39 -28.30 4.96
CA LYS A 84 -7.72 -28.89 5.20
C LYS A 84 -8.23 -28.53 6.60
N ASP A 85 -7.36 -28.52 7.59
CA ASP A 85 -7.72 -28.20 8.97
C ASP A 85 -7.95 -26.69 9.17
N VAL A 86 -7.41 -25.87 8.27
CA VAL A 86 -7.36 -24.40 8.40
C VAL A 86 -8.24 -23.68 7.36
N TRP A 87 -9.17 -24.39 6.71
CA TRP A 87 -10.05 -23.85 5.66
C TRP A 87 -10.83 -22.60 6.08
N ILE A 88 -11.14 -22.44 7.37
CA ILE A 88 -11.85 -21.26 7.88
C ILE A 88 -11.07 -19.96 7.66
N LEU A 89 -9.72 -20.01 7.65
CA LEU A 89 -8.89 -18.84 7.37
C LEU A 89 -9.08 -18.29 5.96
N LEU A 90 -9.56 -19.11 5.01
CA LEU A 90 -9.90 -18.63 3.68
C LEU A 90 -11.07 -17.63 3.73
N PHE A 91 -12.06 -17.86 4.59
CA PHE A 91 -13.25 -17.02 4.73
C PHE A 91 -13.11 -15.95 5.82
N TRP A 92 -12.14 -16.11 6.72
CA TRP A 92 -11.86 -15.17 7.81
C TRP A 92 -11.67 -13.71 7.36
N PRO A 93 -10.99 -13.41 6.23
CA PRO A 93 -10.93 -12.05 5.70
C PRO A 93 -12.30 -11.37 5.54
N ALA A 94 -13.33 -12.11 5.12
CA ALA A 94 -14.67 -11.57 4.96
C ALA A 94 -15.29 -11.14 6.30
N VAL A 95 -15.05 -11.93 7.35
CA VAL A 95 -15.49 -11.62 8.72
C VAL A 95 -14.76 -10.38 9.24
N VAL A 96 -13.42 -10.36 9.14
CA VAL A 96 -12.58 -9.25 9.59
C VAL A 96 -12.97 -7.94 8.91
N VAL A 97 -13.11 -7.95 7.58
CA VAL A 97 -13.51 -6.76 6.81
C VAL A 97 -14.92 -6.32 7.17
N SER A 98 -15.87 -7.25 7.31
CA SER A 98 -17.25 -6.92 7.69
C SER A 98 -17.32 -6.25 9.06
N ILE A 99 -16.64 -6.82 10.06
CA ILE A 99 -16.55 -6.22 11.40
C ILE A 99 -15.86 -4.86 11.32
N GLY A 100 -14.78 -4.73 10.56
CA GLY A 100 -14.09 -3.45 10.38
C GLY A 100 -14.96 -2.38 9.73
N LEU A 101 -15.80 -2.74 8.76
CA LEU A 101 -16.77 -1.83 8.16
C LEU A 101 -17.85 -1.42 9.17
N LEU A 102 -18.32 -2.33 10.02
CA LEU A 102 -19.27 -2.03 11.10
C LEU A 102 -18.65 -1.09 12.15
N VAL A 103 -17.40 -1.34 12.54
CA VAL A 103 -16.65 -0.45 13.43
C VAL A 103 -16.46 0.93 12.79
N GLY A 104 -16.15 0.98 11.49
CA GLY A 104 -16.07 2.23 10.74
C GLY A 104 -17.41 2.96 10.66
N TYR A 105 -18.51 2.24 10.53
CA TYR A 105 -19.87 2.79 10.58
C TYR A 105 -20.17 3.43 11.93
N ALA A 106 -19.90 2.72 13.03
CA ALA A 106 -20.04 3.23 14.37
C ALA A 106 -19.14 4.46 14.61
N ALA A 107 -17.88 4.40 14.18
CA ALA A 107 -16.93 5.51 14.30
C ALA A 107 -17.41 6.77 13.54
N ALA A 108 -17.97 6.60 12.35
CA ALA A 108 -18.53 7.71 11.57
C ALA A 108 -19.74 8.36 12.26
N ILE A 109 -20.58 7.58 12.93
CA ILE A 109 -21.73 8.09 13.71
C ILE A 109 -21.23 8.86 14.93
N VAL A 110 -20.36 8.25 15.75
CA VAL A 110 -19.86 8.84 17.00
C VAL A 110 -19.13 10.16 16.74
N SER A 111 -18.38 10.24 15.64
CA SER A 111 -17.64 11.44 15.26
C SER A 111 -18.47 12.51 14.54
N GLY A 112 -19.71 12.20 14.15
CA GLY A 112 -20.54 13.10 13.33
C GLY A 112 -19.96 13.34 11.93
N THR A 113 -19.33 12.33 11.33
CA THR A 113 -18.62 12.48 10.04
C THR A 113 -19.60 12.84 8.90
N PRO A 114 -19.29 13.88 8.08
CA PRO A 114 -20.07 14.26 6.90
C PRO A 114 -20.19 13.10 5.90
N LYS A 115 -21.33 13.00 5.21
CA LYS A 115 -21.64 11.88 4.29
C LYS A 115 -20.55 11.65 3.23
N SER A 116 -19.96 12.71 2.69
CA SER A 116 -18.88 12.66 1.70
C SER A 116 -17.61 11.94 2.20
N GLN A 117 -17.34 12.01 3.51
CA GLN A 117 -16.14 11.45 4.12
C GLN A 117 -16.37 10.05 4.73
N ARG A 118 -17.63 9.64 4.91
CA ARG A 118 -17.98 8.38 5.59
C ARG A 118 -17.39 7.15 4.91
N ARG A 119 -17.40 7.10 3.56
CA ARG A 119 -16.83 5.97 2.79
C ARG A 119 -15.34 5.79 3.09
N SER A 120 -14.60 6.89 3.25
CA SER A 120 -13.19 6.87 3.63
C SER A 120 -12.98 6.37 5.07
N VAL A 121 -13.85 6.76 6.00
CA VAL A 121 -13.86 6.21 7.38
C VAL A 121 -14.13 4.71 7.38
N TYR A 122 -15.09 4.25 6.58
CA TYR A 122 -15.42 2.83 6.45
C TYR A 122 -14.23 2.04 5.91
N ALA A 123 -13.59 2.54 4.83
CA ALA A 123 -12.42 1.90 4.26
C ALA A 123 -11.24 1.85 5.24
N ALA A 124 -10.99 2.93 5.98
CA ALA A 124 -9.90 2.98 6.96
C ALA A 124 -10.07 1.96 8.08
N CYS A 125 -11.29 1.77 8.60
CA CYS A 125 -11.54 0.75 9.63
C CYS A 125 -11.64 -0.67 9.04
N GLY A 126 -12.22 -0.82 7.85
CA GLY A 126 -12.46 -2.10 7.18
C GLY A 126 -11.20 -2.82 6.74
N PHE A 127 -10.23 -2.10 6.18
CA PHE A 127 -9.05 -2.69 5.56
C PHE A 127 -7.79 -2.46 6.41
N GLY A 128 -7.40 -3.48 7.18
CA GLY A 128 -6.18 -3.47 7.99
C GLY A 128 -4.92 -3.76 7.16
N ASN A 129 -3.75 -3.45 7.70
CA ASN A 129 -2.50 -3.89 7.10
C ASN A 129 -2.34 -5.39 7.39
N SER A 130 -2.93 -6.24 6.55
CA SER A 130 -2.84 -7.69 6.71
C SER A 130 -1.62 -8.30 5.99
N THR A 131 -0.75 -7.48 5.40
CA THR A 131 0.40 -7.94 4.62
C THR A 131 1.71 -7.66 5.37
N GLY A 132 2.36 -6.53 5.10
CA GLY A 132 3.71 -6.27 5.61
C GLY A 132 3.83 -6.35 7.13
N LEU A 133 2.90 -5.75 7.87
CA LEU A 133 3.00 -5.67 9.33
C LEU A 133 2.82 -7.04 10.02
N PRO A 134 1.72 -7.79 9.82
CA PRO A 134 1.55 -9.07 10.49
C PRO A 134 2.53 -10.13 10.00
N ILE A 135 2.96 -10.12 8.72
CA ILE A 135 4.06 -10.99 8.29
C ILE A 135 5.32 -10.71 9.12
N THR A 136 5.71 -9.44 9.27
CA THR A 136 6.86 -9.04 10.12
C THR A 136 6.65 -9.52 11.55
N LEU A 137 5.46 -9.25 12.10
CA LEU A 137 5.20 -9.52 13.50
C LEU A 137 5.26 -11.01 13.81
N LEU A 138 4.60 -11.83 12.99
CA LEU A 138 4.56 -13.27 13.10
C LEU A 138 5.94 -13.89 12.92
N THR A 139 6.71 -13.42 11.92
CA THR A 139 8.07 -13.95 11.66
C THR A 139 8.98 -13.70 12.86
N VAL A 140 8.95 -12.50 13.43
CA VAL A 140 9.80 -12.20 14.59
C VAL A 140 9.30 -12.91 15.84
N VAL A 141 7.98 -13.01 16.05
CA VAL A 141 7.44 -13.75 17.19
C VAL A 141 7.88 -15.22 17.10
N HIS A 142 7.63 -15.90 15.99
CA HIS A 142 8.05 -17.28 15.76
C HIS A 142 9.54 -17.48 16.08
N ALA A 143 10.43 -16.60 15.59
CA ALA A 143 11.86 -16.69 15.85
C ALA A 143 12.29 -16.44 17.32
N ASN A 144 11.42 -15.91 18.17
CA ASN A 144 11.72 -15.68 19.60
C ASN A 144 11.22 -16.81 20.51
N PHE A 145 10.46 -17.76 19.99
CA PHE A 145 9.95 -18.91 20.73
C PHE A 145 10.76 -20.17 20.37
N PRO A 146 11.05 -21.07 21.33
CA PRO A 146 11.81 -22.27 21.05
C PRO A 146 11.00 -23.24 20.18
N GLU A 147 11.65 -24.05 19.34
CA GLU A 147 11.00 -25.06 18.48
C GLU A 147 10.14 -26.08 19.25
N THR A 148 10.37 -26.22 20.56
CA THR A 148 9.58 -27.08 21.45
C THR A 148 8.22 -26.50 21.85
N SER A 149 7.98 -25.21 21.57
CA SER A 149 6.71 -24.51 21.87
C SER A 149 5.84 -24.46 20.62
N ASP A 150 4.51 -24.42 20.74
CA ASP A 150 3.62 -24.47 19.57
C ASP A 150 3.73 -23.20 18.70
N LEU A 151 4.14 -22.08 19.30
CA LEU A 151 4.48 -20.86 18.56
C LEU A 151 5.83 -20.95 17.81
N GLY A 152 6.77 -21.76 18.29
CA GLY A 152 8.09 -21.94 17.68
C GLY A 152 8.18 -23.16 16.75
N LYS A 153 7.29 -24.14 16.89
CA LYS A 153 7.29 -25.38 16.10
C LYS A 153 6.77 -25.20 14.68
N ILE A 154 5.72 -24.39 14.51
CA ILE A 154 5.07 -24.16 13.22
C ILE A 154 5.13 -22.68 12.90
N ASP A 155 5.59 -22.34 11.69
CA ASP A 155 5.62 -20.96 11.23
C ASP A 155 4.18 -20.44 11.02
N PRO A 156 3.69 -19.49 11.84
CA PRO A 156 2.33 -18.96 11.72
C PRO A 156 2.12 -18.19 10.41
N THR A 157 3.18 -17.79 9.70
CA THR A 157 3.05 -17.16 8.38
C THR A 157 2.45 -18.09 7.33
N LEU A 158 2.54 -19.43 7.54
CA LEU A 158 1.86 -20.41 6.70
C LEU A 158 0.34 -20.23 6.75
N PHE A 159 -0.23 -20.07 7.94
CA PHE A 159 -1.66 -19.81 8.12
C PHE A 159 -2.07 -18.44 7.57
N LEU A 160 -1.21 -17.43 7.71
CA LEU A 160 -1.43 -16.10 7.13
C LEU A 160 -1.47 -16.15 5.59
N SER A 161 -0.70 -17.04 4.95
CA SER A 161 -0.71 -17.18 3.49
C SER A 161 -2.08 -17.60 2.94
N VAL A 162 -2.83 -18.43 3.69
CA VAL A 162 -4.20 -18.85 3.34
C VAL A 162 -5.18 -17.69 3.46
N TYR A 163 -5.08 -16.92 4.55
CA TYR A 163 -5.86 -15.69 4.75
C TYR A 163 -5.63 -14.69 3.59
N LEU A 164 -4.39 -14.59 3.11
CA LEU A 164 -4.01 -13.69 2.02
C LEU A 164 -4.49 -14.12 0.63
N LEU A 165 -5.17 -15.26 0.48
CA LEU A 165 -5.84 -15.62 -0.78
C LEU A 165 -7.08 -14.77 -1.02
N LEU A 166 -7.94 -14.59 -0.01
CA LEU A 166 -9.19 -13.85 -0.15
C LEU A 166 -9.04 -12.37 0.22
N TYR A 167 -8.13 -12.03 1.14
CA TYR A 167 -7.99 -10.66 1.64
C TYR A 167 -7.73 -9.61 0.53
N PRO A 168 -6.77 -9.80 -0.41
CA PRO A 168 -6.54 -8.84 -1.49
C PRO A 168 -7.76 -8.66 -2.39
N VAL A 169 -8.49 -9.75 -2.66
CA VAL A 169 -9.73 -9.71 -3.46
C VAL A 169 -10.77 -8.82 -2.80
N LEU A 170 -10.95 -8.93 -1.48
CA LEU A 170 -11.85 -8.05 -0.74
C LEU A 170 -11.34 -6.61 -0.69
N GLN A 171 -10.03 -6.43 -0.46
CA GLN A 171 -9.40 -5.11 -0.36
C GLN A 171 -9.56 -4.30 -1.65
N TRP A 172 -9.31 -4.91 -2.82
CA TRP A 172 -9.40 -4.23 -4.10
C TRP A 172 -10.78 -4.31 -4.76
N GLY A 173 -11.57 -5.34 -4.43
CA GLY A 173 -12.96 -5.47 -4.86
C GLY A 173 -13.87 -4.54 -4.07
N VAL A 174 -14.09 -4.85 -2.79
CA VAL A 174 -15.00 -4.10 -1.91
C VAL A 174 -14.45 -2.72 -1.61
N GLY A 175 -13.15 -2.60 -1.32
CA GLY A 175 -12.51 -1.30 -1.15
C GLY A 175 -12.68 -0.46 -2.41
N GLY A 176 -12.24 -1.00 -3.55
CA GLY A 176 -12.32 -0.37 -4.87
C GLY A 176 -13.70 0.24 -5.17
N TRP A 177 -14.74 -0.53 -4.88
CA TRP A 177 -16.12 -0.08 -4.99
C TRP A 177 -16.49 1.00 -3.95
N LEU A 178 -16.10 0.82 -2.69
CA LEU A 178 -16.43 1.70 -1.58
C LEU A 178 -15.89 3.13 -1.76
N LEU A 179 -14.68 3.28 -2.30
CA LEU A 179 -14.05 4.60 -2.51
C LEU A 179 -14.31 5.19 -3.90
N ALA A 180 -15.05 4.53 -4.78
CA ALA A 180 -15.39 5.08 -6.08
C ALA A 180 -16.19 6.40 -5.95
N PRO A 181 -15.83 7.46 -6.70
CA PRO A 181 -16.49 8.76 -6.62
C PRO A 181 -18.01 8.64 -6.79
N GLU A 182 -18.77 9.46 -6.07
CA GLU A 182 -20.21 9.60 -6.32
C GLU A 182 -20.37 10.42 -7.60
N GLU A 183 -21.06 9.87 -8.60
CA GLU A 183 -21.53 10.65 -9.74
C GLU A 183 -22.40 11.77 -9.19
N GLU A 184 -21.98 13.01 -9.41
CA GLU A 184 -22.84 14.16 -9.17
C GLU A 184 -24.09 13.95 -10.02
N ALA A 185 -25.24 13.74 -9.36
CA ALA A 185 -26.51 13.66 -10.05
C ALA A 185 -26.61 14.91 -10.93
N PRO A 186 -26.90 14.77 -12.24
CA PRO A 186 -26.93 15.90 -13.15
C PRO A 186 -27.80 16.96 -12.50
N GLU A 187 -27.15 18.08 -12.18
CA GLU A 187 -27.79 19.22 -11.54
C GLU A 187 -29.04 19.49 -12.36
N LYS A 188 -30.23 19.39 -11.75
CA LYS A 188 -31.50 19.65 -12.43
C LYS A 188 -31.43 21.09 -12.89
N SER A 189 -30.94 21.32 -14.10
CA SER A 189 -31.03 22.59 -14.78
C SER A 189 -32.48 23.02 -14.67
N ALA A 190 -32.71 24.14 -14.00
CA ALA A 190 -34.04 24.68 -13.75
C ALA A 190 -34.89 24.59 -15.04
N PRO A 191 -36.19 24.27 -14.93
CA PRO A 191 -37.03 24.14 -16.09
C PRO A 191 -37.05 25.48 -16.82
N THR A 192 -36.36 25.55 -17.95
CA THR A 192 -36.62 26.60 -18.93
C THR A 192 -37.98 26.28 -19.51
N GLU A 193 -38.98 26.95 -18.94
CA GLU A 193 -40.36 26.95 -19.37
C GLU A 193 -40.40 27.48 -20.81
N THR A 194 -40.38 26.59 -21.79
CA THR A 194 -40.75 26.91 -23.17
C THR A 194 -41.58 25.77 -23.74
N LEU A 195 -42.85 25.80 -23.34
CA LEU A 195 -44.03 25.60 -24.17
C LEU A 195 -43.77 24.98 -25.57
N ILE A 196 -43.72 23.65 -25.69
CA ILE A 196 -44.37 22.92 -26.80
C ILE A 196 -44.95 21.61 -26.25
N ARG A 197 -46.26 21.48 -26.48
CA ARG A 197 -47.17 20.42 -26.08
C ARG A 197 -47.13 19.25 -27.07
N SER A 198 -47.47 18.06 -26.58
CA SER A 198 -47.74 16.77 -27.26
C SER A 198 -46.49 16.01 -27.75
N THR A 199 -46.30 14.69 -27.52
CA THR A 199 -47.28 13.58 -27.50
C THR A 199 -46.65 12.32 -26.86
N GLN A 200 -47.46 11.51 -26.15
CA GLN A 200 -47.38 10.05 -25.87
C GLN A 200 -46.05 9.45 -25.35
N ALA A 201 -45.95 8.96 -24.11
CA ALA A 201 -46.50 7.71 -23.55
C ALA A 201 -45.89 6.43 -24.18
N GLU A 202 -44.86 5.87 -23.54
CA GLU A 202 -44.65 4.43 -23.49
C GLU A 202 -43.88 4.03 -22.20
N GLU A 203 -44.44 3.04 -21.51
CA GLU A 203 -43.93 2.41 -20.29
C GLU A 203 -42.75 1.50 -20.62
N GLY A 204 -41.63 1.66 -19.92
CA GLY A 204 -40.41 0.88 -20.13
C GLY A 204 -39.77 0.49 -18.80
N LEU A 205 -39.88 -0.80 -18.49
CA LEU A 205 -39.60 -1.49 -17.24
C LEU A 205 -38.13 -1.38 -16.76
N THR A 206 -37.99 -1.23 -15.45
CA THR A 206 -36.77 -1.17 -14.65
C THR A 206 -35.86 -2.40 -14.79
N HIS A 207 -34.79 -2.31 -15.59
CA HIS A 207 -33.68 -3.29 -15.55
C HIS A 207 -32.26 -2.70 -15.68
N GLY A 208 -32.10 -1.39 -15.85
CA GLY A 208 -30.78 -0.76 -16.05
C GLY A 208 -29.99 -0.42 -14.78
N HIS A 209 -30.62 -0.37 -13.60
CA HIS A 209 -29.97 0.19 -12.41
C HIS A 209 -28.98 -0.77 -11.73
N LEU A 210 -29.18 -2.09 -11.86
CA LEU A 210 -28.32 -3.09 -11.24
C LEU A 210 -26.99 -3.26 -11.99
N THR A 211 -27.02 -3.26 -13.32
CA THR A 211 -25.83 -3.44 -14.18
C THR A 211 -24.90 -2.23 -14.14
N HIS A 212 -25.44 -1.02 -14.02
CA HIS A 212 -24.65 0.22 -13.90
C HIS A 212 -23.83 0.28 -12.59
N THR A 213 -24.31 -0.38 -11.53
CA THR A 213 -23.64 -0.38 -10.22
C THR A 213 -22.44 -1.34 -10.18
N ILE A 214 -22.45 -2.41 -10.99
CA ILE A 214 -21.41 -3.46 -10.99
C ILE A 214 -20.13 -3.01 -11.73
N ASN A 215 -20.23 -2.12 -12.72
CA ASN A 215 -19.06 -1.62 -13.47
C ASN A 215 -18.32 -0.46 -12.78
N ARG A 216 -18.82 0.02 -11.64
CA ARG A 216 -18.27 1.13 -10.86
C ARG A 216 -17.19 0.64 -9.89
N ASN A 217 -15.96 0.51 -10.37
CA ASN A 217 -14.78 0.31 -9.53
C ASN A 217 -13.76 1.40 -9.87
N VAL A 218 -13.01 1.89 -8.87
CA VAL A 218 -11.88 2.82 -9.02
C VAL A 218 -10.90 2.38 -10.12
N LEU A 219 -10.74 1.07 -10.30
CA LEU A 219 -9.90 0.49 -11.37
C LEU A 219 -10.47 0.65 -12.79
N ASN A 220 -11.74 1.04 -12.96
CA ASN A 220 -12.46 1.06 -14.24
C ASN A 220 -12.89 2.49 -14.64
N ASN A 221 -12.20 3.49 -14.09
CA ASN A 221 -12.38 4.94 -14.23
C ASN A 221 -12.37 5.51 -15.67
N ARG A 222 -13.12 5.02 -16.67
CA ARG A 222 -12.97 5.40 -18.10
C ARG A 222 -13.12 6.91 -18.40
N GLN A 223 -13.85 7.69 -17.59
CA GLN A 223 -13.95 9.13 -17.81
C GLN A 223 -12.59 9.84 -17.63
N LYS A 224 -11.70 9.31 -16.78
CA LYS A 224 -10.33 9.82 -16.67
C LYS A 224 -9.46 9.45 -17.88
N GLU A 225 -9.68 8.31 -18.54
CA GLU A 225 -8.92 7.93 -19.75
C GLU A 225 -9.00 8.98 -20.84
N THR A 226 -10.16 9.60 -21.05
CA THR A 226 -10.35 10.61 -22.12
C THR A 226 -9.57 11.90 -21.83
N PHE A 227 -9.47 12.31 -20.56
CA PHE A 227 -8.65 13.44 -20.12
C PHE A 227 -7.14 13.12 -20.24
N TYR A 228 -6.73 11.90 -19.89
CA TYR A 228 -5.34 11.44 -20.04
C TYR A 228 -4.93 11.21 -21.51
N MET A 229 -5.87 10.85 -22.39
CA MET A 229 -5.62 10.66 -23.83
C MET A 229 -5.29 11.97 -24.56
N LEU A 230 -5.84 13.11 -24.16
CA LEU A 230 -5.46 14.41 -24.75
C LEU A 230 -4.02 14.83 -24.41
N SER A 231 -3.52 14.42 -23.23
CA SER A 231 -2.12 14.64 -22.81
C SER A 231 -1.14 13.56 -23.31
N ARG A 232 -1.62 12.54 -24.05
CA ARG A 232 -0.84 11.37 -24.49
C ARG A 232 -0.09 11.55 -25.82
N LYS A 233 -0.18 12.70 -26.50
CA LYS A 233 0.43 12.87 -27.84
C LYS A 233 1.97 12.96 -27.84
N ALA A 234 2.65 12.64 -26.73
CA ALA A 234 4.11 12.72 -26.62
C ALA A 234 4.82 11.51 -25.96
N ILE A 235 4.14 10.50 -25.40
CA ILE A 235 4.83 9.37 -24.74
C ILE A 235 4.11 8.04 -25.03
N GLY A 236 4.87 7.06 -25.50
CA GLY A 236 4.42 5.75 -25.98
C GLY A 236 3.73 4.86 -24.94
N GLU A 237 3.02 3.87 -25.47
CA GLU A 237 2.06 3.00 -24.81
C GLU A 237 2.66 2.13 -23.71
N THR A 238 2.17 2.29 -22.49
CA THR A 238 1.96 1.24 -21.47
C THR A 238 1.11 1.83 -20.33
N ASP A 239 0.44 0.97 -19.58
CA ASP A 239 -0.61 1.19 -18.57
C ASP A 239 -0.19 2.02 -17.32
N ALA A 240 0.87 2.82 -17.45
CA ALA A 240 1.46 3.64 -16.41
C ALA A 240 0.63 4.89 -16.03
N SER A 241 -0.47 5.19 -16.73
CA SER A 241 -1.33 6.34 -16.40
C SER A 241 -2.22 6.11 -15.18
N LEU A 242 -2.36 4.86 -14.70
CA LEU A 242 -3.23 4.57 -13.56
C LEU A 242 -2.73 5.18 -12.23
N TYR A 243 -1.44 5.49 -12.06
CA TYR A 243 -0.90 6.00 -10.79
C TYR A 243 -0.17 7.35 -10.91
N ILE A 244 -0.62 8.24 -11.79
CA ILE A 244 -0.13 9.63 -11.82
C ILE A 244 -1.07 10.48 -10.98
N SER A 245 -0.57 11.15 -9.94
CA SER A 245 -1.35 12.12 -9.17
C SER A 245 -1.30 13.50 -9.85
N ASP A 246 -2.40 14.26 -9.78
CA ASP A 246 -2.49 15.61 -10.39
C ASP A 246 -1.45 16.59 -9.81
N ALA A 247 -0.98 16.37 -8.58
CA ALA A 247 0.01 17.22 -7.93
C ALA A 247 1.41 17.09 -8.55
N ASP A 248 1.78 15.89 -9.01
CA ASP A 248 3.05 15.65 -9.69
C ASP A 248 3.03 16.26 -11.10
N LEU A 249 1.88 16.25 -11.78
CA LEU A 249 1.71 16.90 -13.07
C LEU A 249 1.93 18.41 -12.95
N VAL A 250 1.33 19.05 -11.94
CA VAL A 250 1.48 20.50 -11.70
C VAL A 250 2.92 20.87 -11.35
N HIS A 251 3.62 20.08 -10.53
CA HIS A 251 5.03 20.34 -10.24
C HIS A 251 5.94 20.17 -11.46
N HIS A 252 5.65 19.19 -12.33
CA HIS A 252 6.42 18.95 -13.54
C HIS A 252 6.26 20.04 -14.61
N PHE A 253 5.09 20.68 -14.66
CA PHE A 253 4.82 21.81 -15.56
C PHE A 253 5.20 23.16 -14.96
N ALA A 254 5.06 23.35 -13.65
CA ALA A 254 5.48 24.57 -12.96
C ALA A 254 7.01 24.73 -12.92
N GLY A 255 7.76 23.64 -12.98
CA GLY A 255 9.24 23.67 -13.05
C GLY A 255 9.81 24.09 -14.41
N ASN A 256 9.02 24.10 -15.48
CA ASN A 256 9.48 24.37 -16.84
C ASN A 256 9.04 25.74 -17.41
N VAL A 257 8.49 26.63 -16.59
CA VAL A 257 8.23 28.01 -17.00
C VAL A 257 9.26 28.92 -16.34
N SER A 258 10.34 29.21 -17.07
CA SER A 258 11.26 30.29 -16.72
C SER A 258 10.50 31.60 -16.65
N SER A 259 10.68 32.34 -15.55
CA SER A 259 10.08 33.64 -15.24
C SER A 259 10.46 34.80 -16.19
N GLU A 260 11.16 34.54 -17.30
CA GLU A 260 11.57 35.56 -18.28
C GLU A 260 10.54 35.86 -19.38
N SER A 261 9.51 35.03 -19.58
CA SER A 261 8.53 35.23 -20.68
C SER A 261 7.19 35.86 -20.26
N LEU A 262 6.99 36.19 -18.98
CA LEU A 262 5.71 36.74 -18.48
C LEU A 262 5.82 38.17 -17.92
N ASN A 263 6.86 38.93 -18.29
CA ASN A 263 7.04 40.34 -17.88
C ASN A 263 6.64 41.37 -18.97
N GLY A 264 6.05 40.93 -20.09
CA GLY A 264 5.70 41.81 -21.21
C GLY A 264 4.24 42.27 -21.29
N LEU A 265 3.33 41.72 -20.47
CA LEU A 265 1.89 41.92 -20.61
C LEU A 265 1.24 42.07 -19.23
N LEU A 266 1.33 43.27 -18.63
CA LEU A 266 0.32 43.90 -17.74
C LEU A 266 0.87 45.26 -17.22
N PRO A 267 0.04 46.30 -17.07
CA PRO A 267 0.50 47.64 -16.77
C PRO A 267 0.84 47.84 -15.29
N LYS A 268 1.96 48.54 -15.04
CA LYS A 268 2.45 48.95 -13.72
C LYS A 268 1.41 49.82 -13.00
N VAL A 269 0.95 49.37 -11.83
CA VAL A 269 0.31 50.23 -10.82
C VAL A 269 1.36 50.58 -9.78
N HIS A 270 1.61 51.88 -9.64
CA HIS A 270 2.46 52.49 -8.63
C HIS A 270 1.84 52.32 -7.24
N GLN A 271 2.62 51.90 -6.25
CA GLN A 271 2.39 52.36 -4.88
C GLN A 271 3.69 52.34 -4.07
N ASN A 272 4.10 53.56 -3.67
CA ASN A 272 5.10 53.82 -2.64
C ASN A 272 4.54 53.44 -1.28
N CYS A 273 5.43 53.01 -0.37
CA CYS A 273 5.53 53.55 0.99
C CYS A 273 6.82 53.01 1.63
N ASP A 274 7.66 53.95 2.03
CA ASP A 274 8.75 53.80 2.99
C ASP A 274 8.19 53.41 4.37
N ASP A 275 8.98 52.71 5.19
CA ASP A 275 9.30 53.10 6.57
C ASP A 275 10.30 52.11 7.21
N ASP A 276 11.17 52.70 8.03
CA ASP A 276 12.38 52.20 8.70
C ASP A 276 12.15 51.33 9.96
N ASP A 277 13.27 50.96 10.59
CA ASP A 277 13.53 50.47 11.96
C ASP A 277 13.71 48.94 12.13
N ASP A 278 14.94 48.43 12.26
CA ASP A 278 15.85 48.40 13.44
C ASP A 278 15.46 47.35 14.50
N TYR A 279 16.30 46.31 14.64
CA TYR A 279 16.89 45.82 15.90
C TYR A 279 17.75 44.57 15.64
N GLY A 280 19.03 44.65 16.03
CA GLY A 280 19.96 43.53 16.03
C GLY A 280 19.80 42.60 17.24
N GLN A 281 20.53 41.48 17.23
CA GLN A 281 21.70 41.23 18.09
C GLN A 281 22.03 39.73 18.13
N ALA A 282 23.30 39.42 17.85
CA ALA A 282 23.89 38.09 17.92
C ALA A 282 24.16 37.67 19.38
N VAL A 283 24.10 36.37 19.66
CA VAL A 283 24.58 35.76 20.91
C VAL A 283 25.45 34.55 20.56
N GLU A 284 26.75 34.72 20.84
CA GLU A 284 27.82 33.73 20.97
C GLU A 284 27.75 33.03 22.35
N PHE A 285 28.69 32.10 22.61
CA PHE A 285 29.04 31.32 23.84
C PHE A 285 28.80 29.80 23.67
N ASP A 286 29.68 28.87 24.06
CA ASP A 286 31.09 28.88 24.52
C ASP A 286 31.53 27.40 24.67
N GLU A 287 32.80 27.09 24.47
CA GLU A 287 33.41 25.76 24.68
C GLU A 287 34.22 25.77 26.00
N GLY A 288 34.10 24.72 26.83
CA GLY A 288 34.94 24.60 28.03
C GLY A 288 34.84 23.28 28.83
N ALA A 289 35.81 22.38 28.59
CA ALA A 289 36.66 21.62 29.54
C ALA A 289 36.12 20.73 30.70
N TYR A 290 36.40 19.40 30.57
CA TYR A 290 36.98 18.37 31.51
C TYR A 290 36.43 18.16 32.95
N PRO A 291 36.68 17.01 33.68
CA PRO A 291 37.74 16.00 33.54
C PRO A 291 37.38 14.51 33.77
N SER A 292 38.41 13.69 33.57
CA SER A 292 38.63 12.24 33.79
C SER A 292 38.49 11.70 35.22
N THR A 293 38.09 10.43 35.38
CA THR A 293 38.77 9.41 36.23
C THR A 293 38.25 7.98 35.95
N THR A 294 39.20 7.05 35.76
CA THR A 294 39.10 5.57 35.76
C THR A 294 39.20 5.03 37.21
N PRO A 295 38.89 3.74 37.55
CA PRO A 295 39.80 2.61 37.21
C PRO A 295 39.26 1.14 37.15
N LEU A 296 40.10 0.30 36.48
CA LEU A 296 40.52 -1.10 36.79
C LEU A 296 39.57 -2.34 36.59
N SER A 297 39.80 -3.06 35.46
CA SER A 297 40.18 -4.50 35.24
C SER A 297 39.42 -5.69 35.92
N PRO A 298 39.58 -6.99 35.51
CA PRO A 298 40.57 -7.60 34.59
C PRO A 298 40.14 -8.77 33.61
N ILE A 299 40.99 -8.98 32.58
CA ILE A 299 41.59 -10.23 32.03
C ILE A 299 40.71 -11.41 31.57
N MET A 300 40.82 -11.79 30.28
CA MET A 300 41.18 -13.12 29.71
C MET A 300 41.14 -13.00 28.16
N ASP A 301 41.69 -13.90 27.35
CA ASP A 301 43.06 -14.38 27.14
C ASP A 301 43.10 -14.84 25.66
N GLU A 302 44.30 -15.05 25.12
CA GLU A 302 44.68 -15.17 23.71
C GLU A 302 44.00 -16.30 22.89
N THR A 303 43.89 -16.09 21.57
CA THR A 303 44.16 -17.16 20.59
C THR A 303 44.52 -16.58 19.21
N GLU A 304 45.77 -16.84 18.81
CA GLU A 304 46.34 -16.63 17.47
C GLU A 304 45.68 -17.53 16.42
N VAL A 305 45.39 -17.01 15.22
CA VAL A 305 45.48 -17.79 13.97
C VAL A 305 46.00 -16.89 12.85
N SER A 306 47.03 -17.40 12.19
CA SER A 306 47.85 -16.85 11.12
C SER A 306 47.18 -16.86 9.74
N MET A 307 47.49 -15.86 8.92
CA MET A 307 47.23 -15.81 7.47
C MET A 307 48.55 -16.03 6.69
N PRO A 308 48.51 -16.58 5.46
CA PRO A 308 49.60 -16.39 4.51
C PRO A 308 49.22 -15.50 3.32
N ASP A 309 50.24 -14.76 2.90
CA ASP A 309 50.35 -13.81 1.80
C ASP A 309 50.06 -14.36 0.39
N GLY A 310 49.73 -13.46 -0.54
CA GLY A 310 49.91 -13.71 -1.97
C GLY A 310 49.18 -12.75 -2.91
N ALA A 311 49.74 -11.54 -3.11
CA ALA A 311 49.37 -10.66 -4.22
C ALA A 311 50.62 -10.34 -5.07
N PRO A 312 50.48 -10.19 -6.40
CA PRO A 312 51.44 -9.42 -7.18
C PRO A 312 50.82 -8.18 -7.84
N HIS A 313 51.60 -7.10 -7.75
CA HIS A 313 51.51 -5.81 -8.44
C HIS A 313 51.43 -5.90 -9.98
N ILE A 314 50.92 -4.84 -10.63
CA ILE A 314 51.42 -4.17 -11.87
C ILE A 314 50.55 -2.91 -12.20
N PRO A 315 51.05 -1.89 -12.95
CA PRO A 315 51.08 -0.50 -12.47
C PRO A 315 50.24 0.54 -13.25
N ILE A 316 50.37 1.78 -12.78
CA ILE A 316 49.85 3.07 -13.26
C ILE A 316 50.45 3.48 -14.63
N GLN A 317 49.61 3.95 -15.56
CA GLN A 317 49.93 4.86 -16.69
C GLN A 317 48.70 5.77 -16.93
N GLN A 318 48.77 7.06 -16.61
CA GLN A 318 49.09 8.21 -17.49
C GLN A 318 48.14 8.43 -18.68
N GLU A 319 47.42 9.56 -18.64
CA GLU A 319 46.70 10.19 -19.75
C GLU A 319 47.61 10.49 -20.95
N PRO A 320 47.02 10.67 -22.14
CA PRO A 320 47.07 12.02 -22.69
C PRO A 320 45.78 12.51 -23.38
N SER A 321 45.67 13.83 -23.35
CA SER A 321 44.88 14.75 -24.19
C SER A 321 45.09 14.59 -25.70
N GLU A 322 44.04 14.87 -26.50
CA GLU A 322 44.00 15.83 -27.63
C GLU A 322 42.67 15.68 -28.41
N THR A 323 41.76 16.68 -28.43
CA THR A 323 41.59 17.83 -29.35
C THR A 323 41.20 17.52 -30.82
N THR A 324 40.10 18.18 -31.24
CA THR A 324 39.80 18.80 -32.57
C THR A 324 39.25 18.00 -33.77
N GLY A 325 38.24 18.61 -34.42
CA GLY A 325 37.80 18.33 -35.82
C GLY A 325 36.27 18.20 -35.98
N LEU A 326 35.43 19.25 -35.97
CA LEU A 326 35.16 20.30 -36.98
C LEU A 326 34.54 19.81 -38.31
N LEU A 327 33.45 20.52 -38.70
CA LEU A 327 32.80 20.65 -40.03
C LEU A 327 31.78 19.58 -40.45
N SER A 328 30.67 19.85 -41.13
CA SER A 328 29.98 21.08 -41.59
C SER A 328 28.73 20.65 -42.38
N ASN A 329 27.83 21.61 -42.63
CA ASN A 329 26.74 21.66 -43.60
C ASN A 329 25.44 20.99 -43.13
N GLY A 330 24.28 21.67 -43.05
CA GLY A 330 23.85 22.91 -43.68
C GLY A 330 22.85 22.56 -44.77
N GLU A 331 21.55 22.76 -44.52
CA GLU A 331 20.55 22.91 -45.58
C GLU A 331 19.33 23.70 -45.06
N GLN A 332 18.88 24.62 -45.91
CA GLN A 332 17.93 25.70 -45.69
C GLN A 332 16.51 25.32 -46.17
N HIS A 333 15.48 25.78 -45.43
CA HIS A 333 14.18 26.38 -45.85
C HIS A 333 13.25 25.64 -46.87
N PRO A 334 11.90 25.85 -46.85
CA PRO A 334 11.24 27.11 -46.54
C PRO A 334 9.90 27.08 -45.77
N TYR A 335 9.52 28.28 -45.38
CA TYR A 335 8.33 28.74 -44.70
C TYR A 335 7.17 28.88 -45.67
N GLU A 336 5.99 28.38 -45.28
CA GLU A 336 4.75 28.53 -46.06
C GLU A 336 3.82 29.53 -45.37
N THR A 337 3.43 30.56 -46.13
CA THR A 337 2.58 31.68 -45.73
C THR A 337 1.11 31.26 -45.92
N VAL A 338 0.34 31.19 -44.83
CA VAL A 338 -1.09 30.87 -44.89
C VAL A 338 -1.91 32.14 -45.07
N MET A 339 -2.60 32.22 -46.20
CA MET A 339 -3.58 33.26 -46.54
C MET A 339 -4.87 33.11 -45.74
N LEU A 340 -5.36 34.21 -45.17
CA LEU A 340 -6.67 34.37 -44.57
C LEU A 340 -7.77 34.43 -45.65
N ALA A 341 -8.63 33.41 -45.72
CA ALA A 341 -9.85 33.42 -46.52
C ALA A 341 -11.08 33.49 -45.60
N ASN A 342 -11.82 34.60 -45.71
CA ASN A 342 -13.10 34.81 -45.06
C ASN A 342 -14.14 33.81 -45.59
N THR A 343 -14.67 32.94 -44.73
CA THR A 343 -15.80 32.04 -45.04
C THR A 343 -17.00 32.38 -44.13
N PRO A 344 -18.26 32.30 -44.62
CA PRO A 344 -19.43 32.77 -43.88
C PRO A 344 -19.77 31.82 -42.70
N ALA A 345 -20.05 32.41 -41.54
CA ALA A 345 -20.20 31.73 -40.25
C ALA A 345 -21.45 30.83 -40.11
N ASP A 346 -22.36 30.80 -41.08
CA ASP A 346 -23.65 30.11 -40.92
C ASP A 346 -23.63 28.63 -41.32
N HIS A 347 -22.65 28.18 -42.12
CA HIS A 347 -22.60 26.76 -42.55
C HIS A 347 -21.85 25.82 -41.58
N ILE A 348 -21.11 26.36 -40.61
CA ILE A 348 -20.31 25.57 -39.65
C ILE A 348 -21.18 25.07 -38.48
N ARG A 349 -22.24 25.80 -38.11
CA ARG A 349 -23.12 25.45 -36.99
C ARG A 349 -23.97 24.20 -37.25
N ASP A 350 -24.42 23.99 -38.48
CA ASP A 350 -25.25 22.83 -38.81
C ASP A 350 -24.43 21.55 -38.98
N SER A 351 -23.20 21.65 -39.50
CA SER A 351 -22.29 20.48 -39.60
C SER A 351 -21.84 19.98 -38.22
N GLN A 352 -21.62 20.89 -37.25
CA GLN A 352 -21.29 20.52 -35.88
C GLN A 352 -22.46 19.90 -35.12
N ARG A 353 -23.71 20.35 -35.38
CA ARG A 353 -24.91 19.76 -34.77
C ARG A 353 -25.22 18.36 -35.29
N VAL A 354 -25.00 18.09 -36.58
CA VAL A 354 -25.19 16.75 -37.16
C VAL A 354 -24.12 15.79 -36.64
N LYS A 355 -22.84 16.20 -36.58
CA LYS A 355 -21.77 15.38 -35.97
C LYS A 355 -21.99 15.10 -34.48
N ALA A 356 -22.46 16.08 -33.70
CA ALA A 356 -22.75 15.86 -32.28
C ALA A 356 -23.93 14.88 -32.08
N ARG A 357 -24.92 14.91 -32.97
CA ARG A 357 -26.09 14.03 -32.91
C ARG A 357 -25.78 12.61 -33.35
N ASP A 358 -24.94 12.43 -34.36
CA ASP A 358 -24.46 11.12 -34.80
C ASP A 358 -23.46 10.51 -33.79
N SER A 359 -22.62 11.34 -33.15
CA SER A 359 -21.73 10.91 -32.07
C SER A 359 -22.50 10.54 -30.79
N MET A 360 -23.60 11.23 -30.46
CA MET A 360 -24.50 10.80 -29.38
C MET A 360 -25.28 9.54 -29.72
N ARG A 361 -25.62 9.32 -30.99
CA ARG A 361 -26.32 8.10 -31.43
C ARG A 361 -25.40 6.89 -31.41
N SER A 362 -24.11 7.05 -31.73
CA SER A 362 -23.12 5.95 -31.61
C SER A 362 -22.84 5.57 -30.15
N ILE A 363 -22.81 6.54 -29.23
CA ILE A 363 -22.64 6.31 -27.79
C ILE A 363 -23.88 5.60 -27.19
N ALA A 364 -25.08 5.89 -27.70
CA ALA A 364 -26.31 5.26 -27.21
C ALA A 364 -26.49 3.81 -27.67
N THR A 365 -25.85 3.40 -28.77
CA THR A 365 -25.91 2.01 -29.29
C THR A 365 -24.79 1.10 -28.75
N GLU A 366 -23.77 1.62 -28.08
CA GLU A 366 -22.68 0.82 -27.47
C GLU A 366 -22.97 0.46 -25.99
N TYR A 367 -24.25 0.29 -25.66
CA TYR A 367 -24.71 -0.36 -24.43
C TYR A 367 -25.22 -1.78 -24.72
N GLU A 368 -24.64 -2.39 -25.76
CA GLU A 368 -24.90 -3.76 -26.18
C GLU A 368 -24.27 -4.70 -25.14
N THR A 369 -25.13 -5.23 -24.27
CA THR A 369 -24.95 -6.46 -23.48
C THR A 369 -23.50 -6.93 -23.34
N GLU A 370 -22.76 -6.36 -22.37
CA GLU A 370 -21.50 -6.96 -21.91
C GLU A 370 -21.79 -8.43 -21.59
N THR A 371 -21.15 -9.32 -22.34
CA THR A 371 -21.49 -10.74 -22.28
C THR A 371 -21.18 -11.23 -20.86
N PHE A 372 -21.97 -12.14 -20.29
CA PHE A 372 -21.68 -12.74 -18.98
C PHE A 372 -20.21 -13.21 -18.90
N CYS A 373 -19.66 -13.69 -20.02
CA CYS A 373 -18.26 -14.08 -20.15
C CYS A 373 -17.26 -12.91 -19.99
N GLU A 374 -17.57 -11.71 -20.47
CA GLU A 374 -16.74 -10.51 -20.26
C GLU A 374 -16.80 -10.04 -18.81
N THR A 375 -18.00 -10.08 -18.21
CA THR A 375 -18.16 -9.79 -16.77
C THR A 375 -17.38 -10.79 -15.93
N CYS A 376 -17.46 -12.09 -16.24
CA CYS A 376 -16.67 -13.13 -15.58
C CYS A 376 -15.17 -12.92 -15.79
N ASN A 377 -14.72 -12.58 -17.00
CA ASN A 377 -13.30 -12.33 -17.27
C ASN A 377 -12.78 -11.09 -16.52
N LYS A 378 -13.59 -10.02 -16.43
CA LYS A 378 -13.29 -8.84 -15.61
C LYS A 378 -13.24 -9.16 -14.12
N VAL A 379 -14.12 -10.02 -13.61
CA VAL A 379 -14.10 -10.44 -12.21
C VAL A 379 -12.89 -11.34 -11.94
N LEU A 380 -12.61 -12.30 -12.84
CA LEU A 380 -11.49 -13.23 -12.71
C LEU A 380 -10.14 -12.50 -12.76
N SER A 381 -9.96 -11.55 -13.69
CA SER A 381 -8.75 -10.71 -13.75
C SER A 381 -8.58 -9.81 -12.53
N ARG A 382 -9.67 -9.44 -11.85
CA ARG A 382 -9.61 -8.70 -10.57
C ARG A 382 -9.30 -9.59 -9.37
N CYS A 383 -9.73 -10.86 -9.40
CA CYS A 383 -9.46 -11.84 -8.34
C CYS A 383 -8.03 -12.42 -8.43
N LEU A 384 -7.50 -12.61 -9.64
CA LEU A 384 -6.17 -13.16 -9.88
C LEU A 384 -5.08 -12.08 -9.84
N GLN A 385 -5.04 -11.33 -8.74
CA GLN A 385 -3.93 -10.42 -8.50
C GLN A 385 -2.62 -11.20 -8.34
N PRO A 386 -1.45 -10.60 -8.63
CA PRO A 386 -0.17 -11.32 -8.56
C PRO A 386 0.06 -12.07 -7.25
N PRO A 387 -0.26 -11.52 -6.05
CA PRO A 387 -0.12 -12.26 -4.79
C PRO A 387 -0.99 -13.52 -4.72
N VAL A 388 -2.22 -13.44 -5.24
CA VAL A 388 -3.16 -14.56 -5.31
C VAL A 388 -2.62 -15.62 -6.28
N VAL A 389 -2.08 -15.20 -7.43
CA VAL A 389 -1.45 -16.11 -8.39
C VAL A 389 -0.24 -16.82 -7.77
N GLY A 390 0.62 -16.10 -7.06
CA GLY A 390 1.78 -16.68 -6.36
C GLY A 390 1.37 -17.70 -5.31
N ALA A 391 0.35 -17.40 -4.50
CA ALA A 391 -0.17 -18.30 -3.49
C ALA A 391 -0.85 -19.54 -4.11
N LEU A 392 -1.69 -19.37 -5.13
CA LEU A 392 -2.34 -20.48 -5.84
C LEU A 392 -1.32 -21.39 -6.55
N ALA A 393 -0.29 -20.80 -7.17
CA ALA A 393 0.82 -21.55 -7.75
C ALA A 393 1.59 -22.34 -6.67
N GLY A 394 1.80 -21.73 -5.50
CA GLY A 394 2.44 -22.39 -4.36
C GLY A 394 1.62 -23.58 -3.88
N ILE A 395 0.31 -23.41 -3.71
CA ILE A 395 -0.60 -24.49 -3.32
C ILE A 395 -0.60 -25.61 -4.36
N PHE A 396 -0.64 -25.27 -5.65
CA PHE A 396 -0.60 -26.24 -6.73
C PHE A 396 0.70 -27.07 -6.71
N VAL A 397 1.85 -26.41 -6.54
CA VAL A 397 3.15 -27.10 -6.43
C VAL A 397 3.21 -27.93 -5.15
N ALA A 398 2.76 -27.39 -4.01
CA ALA A 398 2.80 -28.08 -2.72
C ALA A 398 1.86 -29.30 -2.66
N ALA A 399 0.72 -29.26 -3.34
CA ALA A 399 -0.25 -30.36 -3.41
C ALA A 399 0.13 -31.45 -4.43
N THR A 400 1.16 -31.23 -5.24
CA THR A 400 1.62 -32.18 -6.27
C THR A 400 3.03 -32.69 -5.92
N PRO A 401 3.47 -33.84 -6.48
CA PRO A 401 4.84 -34.31 -6.31
C PRO A 401 5.89 -33.36 -6.92
N LEU A 402 5.46 -32.31 -7.64
CA LEU A 402 6.34 -31.26 -8.16
C LEU A 402 7.08 -30.51 -7.04
N ARG A 403 6.54 -30.47 -5.81
CA ARG A 403 7.24 -29.90 -4.66
C ARG A 403 8.65 -30.49 -4.49
N GLY A 404 8.81 -31.80 -4.70
CA GLY A 404 10.09 -32.52 -4.61
C GLY A 404 11.13 -32.12 -5.65
N VAL A 405 10.73 -31.43 -6.72
CA VAL A 405 11.65 -30.89 -7.73
C VAL A 405 12.30 -29.59 -7.24
N PHE A 406 11.54 -28.79 -6.48
CA PHE A 406 11.99 -27.49 -5.97
C PHE A 406 12.65 -27.59 -4.60
N VAL A 407 12.21 -28.52 -3.74
CA VAL A 407 12.65 -28.65 -2.36
C VAL A 407 12.80 -30.13 -2.03
N ASP A 408 13.90 -30.54 -1.38
CA ASP A 408 14.11 -31.93 -0.97
C ASP A 408 13.16 -32.28 0.17
N LEU A 409 12.34 -33.32 -0.05
CA LEU A 409 11.28 -33.75 0.86
C LEU A 409 11.65 -34.96 1.71
N VAL A 410 12.70 -35.69 1.34
CA VAL A 410 13.01 -37.01 1.90
C VAL A 410 14.14 -36.91 2.89
N ASP A 411 15.32 -36.50 2.43
CA ASP A 411 16.54 -36.49 3.25
C ASP A 411 16.89 -35.08 3.74
N ARG A 412 16.13 -34.06 3.29
CA ARG A 412 16.31 -32.64 3.62
C ARG A 412 17.77 -32.20 3.50
N SER A 413 18.45 -32.75 2.49
CA SER A 413 19.89 -32.72 2.28
C SER A 413 20.32 -31.66 1.27
N SER A 414 19.38 -30.79 0.90
CA SER A 414 19.54 -29.82 -0.16
C SER A 414 19.94 -30.41 -1.52
N SER A 415 19.33 -31.55 -1.86
CA SER A 415 19.66 -32.32 -3.08
C SER A 415 18.64 -32.18 -4.21
N ALA A 416 17.64 -31.30 -4.08
CA ALA A 416 16.59 -31.17 -5.09
C ALA A 416 17.13 -30.54 -6.39
N PRO A 417 16.68 -31.01 -7.57
CA PRO A 417 17.29 -30.62 -8.85
C PRO A 417 17.14 -29.14 -9.20
N LEU A 418 16.07 -28.48 -8.73
CA LEU A 418 15.81 -27.05 -8.93
C LEU A 418 15.88 -26.25 -7.62
N GLU A 419 16.59 -26.74 -6.62
CA GLU A 419 16.71 -26.07 -5.33
C GLU A 419 17.35 -24.69 -5.44
N TRP A 420 18.43 -24.57 -6.21
CA TRP A 420 19.09 -23.26 -6.47
C TRP A 420 18.12 -22.21 -7.04
N PHE A 421 17.13 -22.64 -7.83
CA PHE A 421 16.12 -21.75 -8.38
C PHE A 421 15.11 -21.37 -7.31
N PHE A 422 14.65 -22.35 -6.52
CA PHE A 422 13.79 -22.11 -5.37
C PHE A 422 14.43 -21.16 -4.34
N ASP A 423 15.71 -21.35 -4.02
CA ASP A 423 16.50 -20.49 -3.13
C ASP A 423 16.58 -19.06 -3.65
N GLY A 424 16.76 -18.88 -4.96
CA GLY A 424 16.71 -17.57 -5.60
C GLY A 424 15.33 -16.91 -5.42
N LEU A 425 14.25 -17.65 -5.67
CA LEU A 425 12.89 -17.14 -5.44
C LEU A 425 12.64 -16.84 -3.96
N TYR A 426 13.15 -17.67 -3.05
CA TYR A 426 13.00 -17.52 -1.61
C TYR A 426 13.73 -16.27 -1.13
N ALA A 427 14.98 -16.06 -1.55
CA ALA A 427 15.76 -14.86 -1.24
C ALA A 427 15.05 -13.57 -1.69
N VAL A 428 14.49 -13.55 -2.90
CA VAL A 428 13.70 -12.42 -3.40
C VAL A 428 12.39 -12.26 -2.62
N GLY A 429 11.73 -13.37 -2.28
CA GLY A 429 10.53 -13.38 -1.46
C GLY A 429 10.76 -12.78 -0.07
N GLN A 430 11.88 -13.11 0.59
CA GLN A 430 12.24 -12.57 1.90
C GLN A 430 12.39 -11.04 1.90
N ALA A 431 12.75 -10.43 0.75
CA ALA A 431 12.80 -8.98 0.61
C ALA A 431 11.41 -8.29 0.67
N ALA A 432 10.30 -9.04 0.53
CA ALA A 432 8.96 -8.48 0.60
C ALA A 432 8.71 -7.74 1.92
N VAL A 433 9.08 -8.34 3.04
CA VAL A 433 8.88 -7.74 4.37
C VAL A 433 9.59 -6.39 4.52
N PRO A 434 10.93 -6.29 4.35
CA PRO A 434 11.64 -5.02 4.49
C PRO A 434 11.22 -3.98 3.45
N ILE A 435 10.97 -4.36 2.19
CA ILE A 435 10.54 -3.41 1.16
C ILE A 435 9.21 -2.75 1.55
N ASN A 436 8.24 -3.50 2.07
CA ASN A 436 6.96 -2.94 2.49
C ASN A 436 7.08 -2.00 3.69
N MET A 437 7.97 -2.31 4.62
CA MET A 437 8.23 -1.42 5.76
C MET A 437 8.97 -0.15 5.32
N ILE A 438 9.89 -0.24 4.36
CA ILE A 438 10.51 0.95 3.74
C ILE A 438 9.45 1.82 3.05
N ILE A 439 8.56 1.23 2.24
CA ILE A 439 7.46 1.96 1.58
C ILE A 439 6.57 2.65 2.61
N LEU A 440 6.21 1.95 3.69
CA LEU A 440 5.47 2.53 4.82
C LEU A 440 6.19 3.77 5.36
N GLY A 441 7.49 3.65 5.67
CA GLY A 441 8.30 4.75 6.16
C GLY A 441 8.34 5.95 5.21
N CYS A 442 8.52 5.71 3.91
CA CYS A 442 8.51 6.77 2.91
C CYS A 442 7.14 7.47 2.84
N ASN A 443 6.03 6.73 2.94
CA ASN A 443 4.67 7.29 2.94
C ASN A 443 4.39 8.16 4.18
N LEU A 444 4.83 7.70 5.36
CA LEU A 444 4.75 8.45 6.61
C LEU A 444 5.54 9.77 6.52
N SER A 445 6.78 9.70 6.01
CA SER A 445 7.60 10.90 5.82
C SER A 445 6.97 11.89 4.85
N ALA A 446 6.39 11.40 3.75
CA ALA A 446 5.73 12.26 2.77
C ALA A 446 4.51 12.97 3.39
N SER A 447 3.68 12.23 4.11
CA SER A 447 2.49 12.78 4.78
C SER A 447 2.84 13.85 5.81
N TYR A 448 3.90 13.62 6.59
CA TYR A 448 4.39 14.60 7.56
C TYR A 448 4.89 15.90 6.89
N MET A 449 5.63 15.79 5.78
CA MET A 449 6.12 16.95 5.03
C MET A 449 4.97 17.76 4.44
N THR A 450 3.97 17.11 3.84
CA THR A 450 2.78 17.76 3.29
C THR A 450 1.98 18.49 4.38
N GLN A 451 1.85 17.88 5.56
CA GLN A 451 1.20 18.52 6.70
C GLN A 451 1.93 19.80 7.14
N LYS A 452 3.26 19.72 7.32
CA LYS A 452 4.07 20.86 7.74
C LYS A 452 4.04 22.01 6.72
N ALA A 453 4.09 21.70 5.42
CA ALA A 453 3.97 22.69 4.36
C ALA A 453 2.59 23.38 4.36
N SER A 454 1.56 22.64 4.75
CA SER A 454 0.19 23.16 4.82
C SER A 454 -0.03 24.05 6.03
N ASP A 455 0.68 23.85 7.15
CA ASP A 455 0.58 24.71 8.35
C ASP A 455 1.14 26.12 8.16
N GLY A 456 1.96 26.35 7.13
CA GLY A 456 2.44 27.69 6.75
C GLY A 456 1.52 28.49 5.81
N LYS A 457 0.48 27.89 5.21
CA LYS A 457 -0.47 28.58 4.31
C LYS A 457 -1.80 28.81 5.04
N GLY A 458 -2.26 30.07 5.06
CA GLY A 458 -3.38 30.57 5.87
C GLY A 458 -4.65 29.71 5.95
N ALA A 459 -5.33 29.81 7.10
CA ALA A 459 -6.35 28.88 7.59
C ALA A 459 -7.67 28.77 6.79
N ASP A 460 -7.97 29.71 5.89
CA ASP A 460 -9.33 29.91 5.37
C ASP A 460 -9.73 29.00 4.19
N SER A 461 -8.78 28.42 3.44
CA SER A 461 -9.08 27.46 2.35
C SER A 461 -9.01 25.98 2.81
N LYS A 462 -8.61 25.75 4.06
CA LYS A 462 -8.03 24.47 4.54
C LYS A 462 -9.04 23.50 5.18
N LYS A 463 -10.27 23.96 5.48
CA LYS A 463 -11.25 23.20 6.30
C LYS A 463 -12.06 22.13 5.55
N SER A 464 -12.11 22.14 4.22
CA SER A 464 -13.03 21.27 3.46
C SER A 464 -12.48 19.87 3.17
N ASN A 465 -11.15 19.71 3.03
CA ASN A 465 -10.55 18.45 2.57
C ASN A 465 -9.93 17.60 3.70
N LEU A 466 -9.81 18.15 4.91
CA LEU A 466 -9.31 17.40 6.07
C LEU A 466 -10.44 16.62 6.74
N LEU A 467 -10.13 15.42 7.22
CA LEU A 467 -11.02 14.70 8.12
C LEU A 467 -11.12 15.49 9.43
N SER A 468 -12.33 15.57 9.99
CA SER A 468 -12.51 16.14 11.32
C SER A 468 -11.61 15.43 12.33
N GLN A 469 -10.94 16.17 13.23
CA GLN A 469 -10.11 15.58 14.28
C GLN A 469 -10.88 14.53 15.11
N LYS A 470 -12.20 14.76 15.31
CA LYS A 470 -13.09 13.80 15.96
C LYS A 470 -13.19 12.48 15.19
N ALA A 471 -13.25 12.54 13.85
CA ALA A 471 -13.29 11.36 12.99
C ALA A 471 -11.96 10.61 13.03
N MET A 472 -10.83 11.32 12.98
CA MET A 472 -9.50 10.72 13.09
C MET A 472 -9.33 9.95 14.40
N ILE A 473 -9.62 10.59 15.53
CA ILE A 473 -9.52 9.96 16.86
C ILE A 473 -10.47 8.76 16.94
N SER A 474 -11.68 8.88 16.40
CA SER A 474 -12.63 7.76 16.39
C SER A 474 -12.16 6.58 15.55
N ILE A 475 -11.46 6.80 14.43
CA ILE A 475 -10.87 5.74 13.61
C ILE A 475 -9.72 5.06 14.35
N VAL A 476 -8.86 5.85 15.01
CA VAL A 476 -7.75 5.32 15.81
C VAL A 476 -8.28 4.44 16.94
N ILE A 477 -9.27 4.91 17.71
CA ILE A 477 -9.88 4.11 18.79
C ILE A 477 -10.57 2.88 18.24
N GLY A 478 -11.37 3.02 17.17
CA GLY A 478 -12.07 1.90 16.54
C GLY A 478 -11.11 0.82 16.06
N LYS A 479 -10.04 1.21 15.38
CA LYS A 479 -9.10 0.25 14.75
C LYS A 479 -8.04 -0.28 15.70
N MET A 480 -7.50 0.56 16.59
CA MET A 480 -6.37 0.19 17.46
C MET A 480 -6.79 -0.33 18.83
N LEU A 481 -8.08 -0.20 19.21
CA LEU A 481 -8.59 -0.69 20.50
C LEU A 481 -9.80 -1.61 20.33
N VAL A 482 -10.86 -1.13 19.65
CA VAL A 482 -12.11 -1.90 19.54
C VAL A 482 -11.93 -3.17 18.69
N MET A 483 -11.28 -3.06 17.53
CA MET A 483 -11.01 -4.23 16.66
C MET A 483 -10.17 -5.32 17.35
N PRO A 484 -9.05 -5.04 18.04
CA PRO A 484 -8.33 -6.04 18.84
C PRO A 484 -9.22 -6.75 19.86
N ILE A 485 -10.03 -6.01 20.61
CA ILE A 485 -10.92 -6.58 21.64
C ILE A 485 -11.91 -7.55 20.98
N ILE A 486 -12.54 -7.14 19.87
CA ILE A 486 -13.45 -8.00 19.12
C ILE A 486 -12.72 -9.25 18.59
N GLY A 487 -11.52 -9.09 18.04
CA GLY A 487 -10.72 -10.20 17.52
C GLY A 487 -10.38 -11.24 18.58
N ILE A 488 -9.95 -10.78 19.77
CA ILE A 488 -9.64 -11.65 20.92
C ILE A 488 -10.90 -12.38 21.40
N LEU A 489 -12.00 -11.66 21.60
CA LEU A 489 -13.27 -12.26 22.04
C LEU A 489 -13.81 -13.28 21.04
N LEU A 490 -13.66 -12.99 19.74
CA LEU A 490 -14.12 -13.89 18.70
C LEU A 490 -13.24 -15.14 18.62
N ALA A 491 -11.92 -15.01 18.77
CA ALA A 491 -11.00 -16.15 18.83
C ALA A 491 -11.33 -17.07 20.02
N LEU A 492 -11.50 -16.50 21.22
CA LEU A 492 -11.92 -17.26 22.42
C LEU A 492 -13.29 -17.94 22.24
N PHE A 493 -14.22 -17.28 21.54
CA PHE A 493 -15.52 -17.86 21.24
C PHE A 493 -15.42 -19.02 20.24
N LEU A 494 -14.58 -18.88 19.20
CA LEU A 494 -14.37 -19.93 18.20
C LEU A 494 -13.74 -21.17 18.82
N GLU A 495 -12.74 -20.98 19.67
CA GLU A 495 -12.10 -22.04 20.45
C GLU A 495 -13.11 -22.76 21.36
N ALA A 496 -13.91 -22.01 22.11
CA ALA A 496 -14.80 -22.62 23.10
C ALA A 496 -16.02 -23.35 22.49
N TYR A 497 -16.48 -22.97 21.29
CA TYR A 497 -17.79 -23.40 20.79
C TYR A 497 -17.84 -23.93 19.36
N VAL A 498 -16.86 -23.64 18.50
CA VAL A 498 -16.99 -23.85 17.05
C VAL A 498 -15.90 -24.74 16.48
N LEU A 499 -14.64 -24.52 16.86
CA LEU A 499 -13.49 -25.12 16.23
C LEU A 499 -12.71 -25.98 17.21
N ASP A 500 -12.74 -27.29 16.97
CA ASP A 500 -11.80 -28.24 17.55
C ASP A 500 -10.57 -28.30 16.63
N ILE A 501 -9.59 -27.44 16.91
CA ILE A 501 -8.32 -27.40 16.17
C ILE A 501 -7.34 -28.36 16.84
N PRO A 502 -6.60 -29.17 16.07
CA PRO A 502 -5.56 -30.03 16.63
C PRO A 502 -4.58 -29.24 17.51
N SER A 503 -4.27 -29.78 18.70
CA SER A 503 -3.43 -29.13 19.70
C SER A 503 -1.96 -28.94 19.28
N ASP A 504 -1.58 -29.42 18.10
CA ASP A 504 -0.25 -29.21 17.53
C ASP A 504 -0.15 -27.95 16.67
N ILE A 505 -1.28 -27.32 16.31
CA ILE A 505 -1.32 -26.15 15.42
C ILE A 505 -2.11 -24.97 16.00
N ASP A 506 -2.80 -25.15 17.13
CA ASP A 506 -3.76 -24.21 17.70
C ASP A 506 -3.14 -22.86 18.08
N GLY A 507 -2.02 -22.83 18.80
CA GLY A 507 -1.35 -21.60 19.23
C GLY A 507 -1.00 -20.69 18.04
N SER A 508 -0.35 -21.26 17.02
CA SER A 508 0.01 -20.54 15.79
C SER A 508 -1.21 -20.15 14.94
N PHE A 509 -2.25 -20.99 14.88
CA PHE A 509 -3.49 -20.70 14.17
C PHE A 509 -4.27 -19.54 14.81
N TYR A 510 -4.53 -19.61 16.11
CA TYR A 510 -5.27 -18.56 16.81
C TYR A 510 -4.48 -17.25 16.92
N LEU A 511 -3.15 -17.32 16.98
CA LEU A 511 -2.29 -16.14 16.83
C LEU A 511 -2.59 -15.42 15.51
N VAL A 512 -2.72 -16.13 14.39
CA VAL A 512 -3.11 -15.52 13.10
C VAL A 512 -4.55 -14.99 13.12
N LEU A 513 -5.50 -15.70 13.73
CA LEU A 513 -6.89 -15.22 13.85
C LEU A 513 -6.97 -13.88 14.57
N MET A 514 -6.17 -13.69 15.63
CA MET A 514 -6.14 -12.46 16.41
C MET A 514 -5.30 -11.36 15.75
N ILE A 515 -4.13 -11.69 15.19
CA ILE A 515 -3.19 -10.67 14.69
C ILE A 515 -3.77 -9.83 13.55
N VAL A 516 -4.65 -10.40 12.73
CA VAL A 516 -5.29 -9.64 11.65
C VAL A 516 -6.20 -8.52 12.17
N PHE A 517 -6.70 -8.61 13.42
CA PHE A 517 -7.50 -7.56 14.07
C PHE A 517 -6.67 -6.46 14.73
N ILE A 518 -5.42 -6.74 15.13
CA ILE A 518 -4.58 -5.75 15.82
C ILE A 518 -3.86 -4.79 14.86
N THR A 519 -3.92 -5.07 13.56
CA THR A 519 -3.19 -4.31 12.55
C THR A 519 -3.83 -2.93 12.30
N PRO A 520 -3.02 -1.86 12.14
CA PRO A 520 -3.52 -0.54 11.76
C PRO A 520 -4.10 -0.55 10.33
N THR A 521 -4.61 0.58 9.84
CA THR A 521 -5.13 0.68 8.45
C THR A 521 -4.07 0.28 7.41
N ALA A 522 -4.49 -0.40 6.35
CA ALA A 522 -3.60 -0.82 5.28
C ALA A 522 -3.02 0.39 4.53
N ASN A 523 -1.72 0.37 4.24
CA ASN A 523 -1.10 1.37 3.37
C ASN A 523 -1.71 1.39 1.98
N ASN A 524 -2.18 0.23 1.51
CA ASN A 524 -2.85 0.09 0.23
C ASN A 524 -4.16 0.91 0.15
N VAL A 525 -4.79 1.24 1.28
CA VAL A 525 -5.97 2.12 1.29
C VAL A 525 -5.62 3.51 0.78
N MET A 526 -4.42 4.03 1.10
CA MET A 526 -3.96 5.33 0.58
C MET A 526 -3.87 5.31 -0.94
N VAL A 527 -3.22 4.28 -1.51
CA VAL A 527 -3.14 4.10 -2.96
C VAL A 527 -4.54 4.04 -3.56
N MET A 528 -5.46 3.34 -2.92
CA MET A 528 -6.83 3.22 -3.40
C MET A 528 -7.59 4.56 -3.41
N VAL A 529 -7.33 5.42 -2.42
CA VAL A 529 -7.87 6.79 -2.36
C VAL A 529 -7.24 7.70 -3.42
N GLU A 530 -5.94 7.55 -3.70
CA GLU A 530 -5.27 8.28 -4.78
C GLU A 530 -5.87 7.92 -6.14
N LEU A 531 -6.09 6.63 -6.39
CA LEU A 531 -6.69 6.13 -7.62
C LEU A 531 -8.13 6.61 -7.80
N SER A 532 -8.91 6.68 -6.70
CA SER A 532 -10.31 7.09 -6.78
C SER A 532 -10.48 8.57 -7.15
N GLY A 533 -9.45 9.40 -6.95
CA GLY A 533 -9.54 10.84 -7.11
C GLY A 533 -10.42 11.51 -6.06
N SER A 534 -10.63 10.89 -4.90
CA SER A 534 -11.44 11.52 -3.84
C SER A 534 -10.66 12.65 -3.16
N ASN A 535 -11.38 13.73 -2.81
CA ASN A 535 -10.83 14.89 -2.09
C ASN A 535 -10.48 14.59 -0.62
N THR A 536 -10.50 13.31 -0.21
CA THR A 536 -10.24 12.85 1.17
C THR A 536 -8.83 12.26 1.35
N LYS A 537 -7.96 12.38 0.33
CA LYS A 537 -6.61 11.84 0.34
C LYS A 537 -5.77 12.35 1.52
N GLU A 538 -5.79 13.66 1.79
CA GLU A 538 -5.01 14.24 2.89
C GLU A 538 -5.51 13.74 4.24
N GLY A 539 -6.84 13.62 4.39
CA GLY A 539 -7.43 13.11 5.63
C GLY A 539 -7.07 11.66 5.91
N ILE A 540 -7.12 10.79 4.89
CA ILE A 540 -6.75 9.37 5.06
C ILE A 540 -5.26 9.20 5.33
N ALA A 541 -4.41 9.97 4.65
CA ALA A 541 -2.98 10.01 4.91
C ALA A 541 -2.67 10.38 6.37
N GLN A 542 -3.36 11.38 6.92
CA GLN A 542 -3.21 11.80 8.32
C GLN A 542 -3.68 10.72 9.31
N VAL A 543 -4.79 10.03 9.02
CA VAL A 543 -5.28 8.93 9.87
C VAL A 543 -4.27 7.80 9.91
N ILE A 544 -3.75 7.40 8.75
CA ILE A 544 -2.70 6.39 8.63
C ILE A 544 -1.49 6.84 9.45
N ALA A 545 -0.98 8.06 9.21
CA ALA A 545 0.16 8.58 9.94
C ALA A 545 -0.02 8.56 11.46
N LEU A 546 -1.20 8.97 11.95
CA LEU A 546 -1.51 8.96 13.38
C LEU A 546 -1.57 7.52 13.93
N GLN A 547 -2.19 6.58 13.23
CA GLN A 547 -2.24 5.18 13.66
C GLN A 547 -0.84 4.56 13.74
N TYR A 548 0.00 4.79 12.74
CA TYR A 548 1.38 4.28 12.73
C TYR A 548 2.27 4.99 13.75
N ALA A 549 2.00 6.26 14.08
CA ALA A 549 2.67 6.94 15.20
C ALA A 549 2.27 6.35 16.57
N CYS A 550 1.00 5.96 16.74
CA CYS A 550 0.52 5.29 17.95
C CYS A 550 0.85 3.79 17.99
N ALA A 551 1.16 3.18 16.85
CA ALA A 551 1.35 1.73 16.72
C ALA A 551 2.44 1.17 17.65
N PRO A 552 3.64 1.76 17.83
CA PRO A 552 4.66 1.17 18.70
C PRO A 552 4.18 0.90 20.13
N LEU A 553 3.32 1.77 20.68
CA LEU A 553 2.78 1.59 22.03
C LEU A 553 1.58 0.63 22.03
N MET A 554 0.58 0.91 21.19
CA MET A 554 -0.69 0.17 21.18
C MET A 554 -0.50 -1.27 20.66
N LEU A 555 0.30 -1.44 19.62
CA LEU A 555 0.61 -2.73 19.03
C LEU A 555 1.48 -3.57 19.97
N SER A 556 2.46 -2.99 20.68
CA SER A 556 3.25 -3.75 21.66
C SER A 556 2.38 -4.30 22.78
N LEU A 557 1.44 -3.50 23.30
CA LEU A 557 0.52 -3.94 24.34
C LEU A 557 -0.43 -5.03 23.85
N THR A 558 -1.10 -4.79 22.71
CA THR A 558 -2.07 -5.75 22.15
C THR A 558 -1.39 -7.03 21.65
N MET A 559 -0.20 -6.93 21.06
CA MET A 559 0.59 -8.10 20.65
C MET A 559 1.01 -8.93 21.86
N SER A 560 1.46 -8.30 22.94
CA SER A 560 1.82 -9.02 24.17
C SER A 560 0.63 -9.78 24.76
N LEU A 561 -0.57 -9.17 24.71
CA LEU A 561 -1.79 -9.84 25.14
C LEU A 561 -2.15 -11.01 24.22
N VAL A 562 -2.13 -10.79 22.91
CA VAL A 562 -2.49 -11.81 21.89
C VAL A 562 -1.52 -12.99 21.92
N VAL A 563 -0.21 -12.74 21.98
CA VAL A 563 0.80 -13.79 22.10
C VAL A 563 0.66 -14.51 23.44
N GLY A 564 0.37 -13.78 24.53
CA GLY A 564 0.18 -14.39 25.84
C GLY A 564 -1.01 -15.34 25.89
N ILE A 565 -2.13 -14.95 25.27
CA ILE A 565 -3.31 -15.82 25.10
C ILE A 565 -2.94 -17.01 24.20
N ALA A 566 -2.29 -16.77 23.06
CA ALA A 566 -1.88 -17.83 22.14
C ALA A 566 -0.96 -18.87 22.81
N SER A 567 0.00 -18.41 23.63
CA SER A 567 0.92 -19.28 24.38
C SER A 567 0.26 -20.02 25.55
N SER A 568 -0.95 -19.61 25.97
CA SER A 568 -1.69 -20.31 27.01
C SER A 568 -2.54 -21.47 26.49
N TRP A 569 -2.60 -21.62 25.17
CA TRP A 569 -3.21 -22.76 24.50
C TRP A 569 -2.21 -23.88 24.20
N GLU A 570 -0.92 -23.66 24.51
CA GLU A 570 0.07 -24.73 24.72
C GLU A 570 -0.28 -25.53 26.00
#